data_AF-A0A1I0YB16-F1
#
_entry.id   AF-A0A1I0YB16-F1
#
_cell.length_a   1.000
_cell.length_b   1.000
_cell.length_c   1.000
_cell.angle_alpha   90.00
_cell.angle_beta   90.00
_cell.angle_gamma   90.00
#
_symmetry.space_group_name_H-M   'P 1'
#
loop_
_entity.id
_entity.type
_entity.pdbx_description
1 polymer ?
#
loop_
_entity_poly.entity_id
_entity_poly.type
_entity_poly.pdbx_seq_one_letter_code
_entity_poly.pdbx_strand_id
1 'polypeptide(L)'
;MDTNKTDLRVSEMLELSYKLWDKHKDSWSPMEPQYGKTFILYMIEEIGEAIVIIKKKGEESIMDEEEIREHFIEELGDVIMYFMDVLNRFNISAEEFSEIYMRKFEKNINRNYKKEYKNIK
;
A
#
# COMPACT_ATOMS: atom_id res chain seq x y z
N MET A 1 -7.46 13.93 26.30
CA MET A 1 -7.85 13.20 25.08
C MET A 1 -6.77 12.18 24.86
N ASP A 2 -7.16 10.91 24.79
CA ASP A 2 -6.24 9.76 24.75
C ASP A 2 -5.47 9.77 23.42
N THR A 3 -4.14 9.89 23.47
CA THR A 3 -3.26 10.02 22.30
C THR A 3 -2.69 8.68 21.84
N ASN A 4 -3.36 7.57 22.10
CA ASN A 4 -3.11 6.32 21.38
C ASN A 4 -3.87 6.34 20.05
N LYS A 5 -3.45 7.20 19.12
CA LYS A 5 -3.70 6.94 17.69
C LYS A 5 -2.74 5.82 17.30
N THR A 6 -3.26 4.60 17.34
CA THR A 6 -2.56 3.33 17.14
C THR A 6 -1.90 3.25 15.77
N ASP A 7 -0.61 2.95 15.77
CA ASP A 7 0.09 2.44 14.58
C ASP A 7 -0.69 1.27 13.98
N LEU A 8 -0.94 1.31 12.67
CA LEU A 8 -1.82 0.35 12.00
C LEU A 8 -1.07 -0.96 11.75
N ARG A 9 -1.67 -2.07 12.19
CA ARG A 9 -1.22 -3.43 11.84
C ARG A 9 -1.86 -3.88 10.54
N VAL A 10 -1.15 -4.72 9.78
CA VAL A 10 -1.70 -5.34 8.55
C VAL A 10 -3.08 -5.97 8.78
N SER A 11 -3.27 -6.68 9.90
CA SER A 11 -4.56 -7.27 10.26
C SER A 11 -5.69 -6.24 10.41
N GLU A 12 -5.40 -5.09 11.02
CA GLU A 12 -6.38 -4.01 11.18
C GLU A 12 -6.68 -3.35 9.83
N MET A 13 -5.67 -3.19 8.98
CA MET A 13 -5.84 -2.62 7.65
C MET A 13 -6.66 -3.52 6.72
N LEU A 14 -6.48 -4.84 6.79
CA LEU A 14 -7.31 -5.81 6.08
C LEU A 14 -8.78 -5.74 6.55
N GLU A 15 -9.01 -5.63 7.87
CA GLU A 15 -10.36 -5.48 8.43
C GLU A 15 -11.03 -4.18 7.98
N LEU A 16 -10.29 -3.06 8.00
CA LEU A 16 -10.79 -1.76 7.53
C LEU A 16 -11.14 -1.79 6.04
N SER A 17 -10.29 -2.41 5.21
CA SER A 17 -10.54 -2.61 3.78
C SER A 17 -11.82 -3.44 3.56
N TYR A 18 -11.96 -4.57 4.26
CA TYR A 18 -13.14 -5.42 4.12
C TYR A 18 -14.42 -4.71 4.59
N LYS A 19 -14.35 -3.96 5.69
CA LYS A 19 -15.48 -3.16 6.21
C LYS A 19 -15.92 -2.09 5.20
N LEU A 20 -14.97 -1.46 4.52
CA LEU A 20 -15.28 -0.50 3.46
C LEU A 20 -15.97 -1.18 2.28
N TRP A 21 -15.46 -2.32 1.82
CA TRP A 21 -16.13 -3.12 0.78
C TRP A 21 -17.53 -3.57 1.20
N ASP A 22 -17.72 -4.11 2.42
CA ASP A 22 -19.02 -4.63 2.88
C ASP A 22 -20.09 -3.53 2.90
N LYS A 23 -19.70 -2.30 3.24
CA LYS A 23 -20.57 -1.11 3.15
C LYS A 23 -21.04 -0.82 1.72
N HIS A 24 -20.24 -1.15 0.70
CA HIS A 24 -20.47 -0.82 -0.70
C HIS A 24 -20.73 -2.04 -1.60
N LYS A 25 -20.88 -3.25 -1.03
CA LYS A 25 -20.95 -4.53 -1.75
C LYS A 25 -22.09 -4.65 -2.76
N ASP A 26 -23.14 -3.86 -2.61
CA ASP A 26 -24.27 -3.83 -3.56
C ASP A 26 -23.90 -3.11 -4.87
N SER A 27 -22.81 -2.33 -4.87
CA SER A 27 -22.35 -1.51 -5.99
C SER A 27 -20.93 -1.85 -6.46
N TRP A 28 -20.09 -2.38 -5.58
CA TRP A 28 -18.71 -2.76 -5.88
C TRP A 28 -18.64 -4.20 -6.38
N SER A 29 -17.54 -4.57 -7.03
CA SER A 29 -17.33 -5.95 -7.45
C SER A 29 -17.25 -6.89 -6.23
N PRO A 30 -17.76 -8.13 -6.35
CA PRO A 30 -17.66 -9.15 -5.30
C PRO A 30 -16.23 -9.33 -4.81
N MET A 31 -16.03 -9.61 -3.52
CA MET A 31 -14.70 -9.87 -2.90
C MET A 31 -14.14 -11.22 -3.36
N GLU A 32 -13.73 -11.30 -4.63
CA GLU A 32 -13.28 -12.53 -5.28
C GLU A 32 -12.01 -12.28 -6.12
N PRO A 33 -11.14 -13.30 -6.31
CA PRO A 33 -9.84 -13.14 -6.97
C PRO A 33 -9.91 -12.59 -8.40
N GLN A 34 -10.94 -12.93 -9.19
CA GLN A 34 -11.00 -12.49 -10.60
C GLN A 34 -11.09 -10.97 -10.78
N TYR A 35 -11.49 -10.26 -9.73
CA TYR A 35 -11.58 -8.79 -9.72
C TYR A 35 -10.31 -8.12 -9.21
N GLY A 36 -9.36 -8.86 -8.62
CA GLY A 36 -8.13 -8.30 -8.04
C GLY A 36 -7.29 -7.50 -9.04
N LYS A 37 -7.27 -7.91 -10.31
CA LYS A 37 -6.56 -7.16 -11.37
C LYS A 37 -7.03 -5.70 -11.48
N THR A 38 -8.32 -5.44 -11.28
CA THR A 38 -8.90 -4.10 -11.40
C THR A 38 -8.42 -3.22 -10.26
N PHE A 39 -8.30 -3.77 -9.06
CA PHE A 39 -7.83 -3.03 -7.88
C PHE A 39 -6.32 -2.78 -7.92
N ILE A 40 -5.55 -3.64 -8.61
CA ILE A 40 -4.17 -3.32 -8.97
C ILE A 40 -4.13 -2.10 -9.91
N LEU A 41 -5.04 -2.00 -10.88
CA LEU A 41 -5.08 -0.83 -11.77
C LEU A 41 -5.43 0.46 -11.01
N TYR A 42 -6.42 0.42 -10.11
CA TYR A 42 -6.73 1.56 -9.23
C TYR A 42 -5.54 1.95 -8.36
N MET A 43 -4.83 0.98 -7.76
CA MET A 43 -3.60 1.26 -7.01
C MET A 43 -2.54 1.99 -7.85
N ILE A 44 -2.43 1.70 -9.15
CA ILE A 44 -1.51 2.41 -10.06
C ILE A 44 -2.00 3.85 -10.34
N GLU A 45 -3.31 4.07 -10.41
CA GLU A 45 -3.89 5.42 -10.54
C GLU A 45 -3.50 6.30 -9.35
N GLU A 46 -3.59 5.78 -8.12
CA GLU A 46 -3.21 6.53 -6.90
C GLU A 46 -1.70 6.81 -6.82
N ILE A 47 -0.86 5.87 -7.29
CA ILE A 47 0.57 6.16 -7.48
C ILE A 47 0.76 7.33 -8.46
N GLY A 48 -0.08 7.41 -9.50
CA GLY A 48 -0.10 8.51 -10.45
C GLY A 48 -0.40 9.86 -9.79
N GLU A 49 -1.38 9.91 -8.89
CA GLU A 49 -1.73 11.13 -8.15
C GLU A 49 -0.59 11.57 -7.21
N ALA A 50 0.01 10.64 -6.47
CA ALA A 50 1.20 10.92 -5.67
C ALA A 50 2.36 11.48 -6.53
N ILE A 51 2.59 10.92 -7.73
CA ILE A 51 3.57 11.42 -8.70
C ILE A 51 3.21 12.83 -9.19
N VAL A 52 1.93 13.12 -9.41
CA VAL A 52 1.46 14.44 -9.83
C VAL A 52 1.80 15.49 -8.77
N ILE A 53 1.63 15.18 -7.48
CA ILE A 53 2.01 16.08 -6.38
C ILE A 53 3.51 16.36 -6.42
N ILE A 54 4.36 15.31 -6.50
CA ILE A 54 5.82 15.46 -6.61
C ILE A 54 6.18 16.35 -7.80
N LYS A 55 5.58 16.11 -8.97
CA LYS A 55 5.90 16.87 -10.18
C LYS A 55 5.45 18.33 -10.15
N LYS A 56 4.33 18.63 -9.50
CA LYS A 56 3.74 19.99 -9.49
C LYS A 56 4.24 20.84 -8.34
N LYS A 57 4.53 20.23 -7.19
CA LYS A 57 4.90 20.92 -5.96
C LYS A 57 6.39 20.81 -5.64
N GLY A 58 7.03 19.71 -6.04
CA GLY A 58 8.42 19.42 -5.68
C GLY A 58 8.56 18.89 -4.26
N GLU A 59 9.70 18.27 -3.99
CA GLU A 59 10.00 17.62 -2.72
C GLU A 59 10.10 18.63 -1.56
N GLU A 60 10.63 19.83 -1.81
CA GLU A 60 10.75 20.88 -0.78
C GLU A 60 9.37 21.27 -0.24
N SER A 61 8.40 21.57 -1.11
CA SER A 61 7.03 21.89 -0.69
C SER A 61 6.35 20.73 0.04
N ILE A 62 6.57 19.47 -0.34
CA ILE A 62 6.03 18.29 0.39
C ILE A 62 6.62 18.20 1.81
N MET A 63 7.85 18.69 2.00
CA MET A 63 8.52 18.65 3.30
C MET A 63 8.16 19.83 4.19
N ASP A 64 7.94 21.01 3.60
CA ASP A 64 7.82 22.27 4.34
C ASP A 64 6.38 22.81 4.45
N GLU A 65 5.47 22.40 3.56
CA GLU A 65 4.07 22.85 3.55
C GLU A 65 3.13 21.75 4.06
N GLU A 66 2.47 22.00 5.20
CA GLU A 66 1.63 21.00 5.90
C GLU A 66 0.50 20.45 5.03
N GLU A 67 -0.20 21.33 4.30
CA GLU A 67 -1.33 20.93 3.43
C GLU A 67 -0.86 20.04 2.27
N ILE A 68 0.30 20.34 1.67
CA ILE A 68 0.85 19.53 0.58
C ILE A 68 1.35 18.19 1.11
N ARG A 69 1.93 18.18 2.32
CA ARG A 69 2.36 16.96 2.99
C ARG A 69 1.18 16.05 3.29
N GLU A 70 0.10 16.60 3.84
CA GLU A 70 -1.12 15.85 4.16
C GLU A 70 -1.69 15.22 2.90
N HIS A 71 -1.89 16.02 1.84
CA HIS A 71 -2.39 15.51 0.56
C HIS A 71 -1.47 14.42 -0.01
N PHE A 72 -0.15 14.60 0.03
CA PHE A 72 0.78 13.57 -0.43
C PHE A 72 0.67 12.25 0.37
N ILE A 73 0.48 12.34 1.69
CA ILE A 73 0.29 11.16 2.54
C ILE A 73 -1.06 10.49 2.26
N GLU A 74 -2.11 11.24 1.97
CA GLU A 74 -3.41 10.70 1.59
C GLU A 74 -3.31 9.85 0.33
N GLU A 75 -2.69 10.36 -0.74
CA GLU A 75 -2.52 9.59 -2.00
C GLU A 75 -1.70 8.30 -1.76
N LEU A 76 -0.66 8.36 -0.93
CA LEU A 76 0.09 7.16 -0.53
C LEU A 76 -0.75 6.21 0.34
N GLY A 77 -1.67 6.74 1.14
CA GLY A 77 -2.65 5.99 1.93
C GLY A 77 -3.60 5.22 1.02
N ASP A 78 -4.10 5.85 -0.04
CA ASP A 78 -5.00 5.24 -1.01
C ASP A 78 -4.32 4.08 -1.76
N VAL A 79 -3.04 4.21 -2.10
CA VAL A 79 -2.22 3.09 -2.61
C VAL A 79 -2.27 1.89 -1.66
N ILE A 80 -2.09 2.13 -0.36
CA ILE A 80 -2.13 1.05 0.62
C ILE A 80 -3.55 0.49 0.79
N MET A 81 -4.59 1.32 0.73
CA MET A 81 -5.98 0.86 0.79
C MET A 81 -6.31 -0.11 -0.34
N TYR A 82 -5.95 0.21 -1.58
CA TYR A 82 -6.13 -0.72 -2.70
C TYR A 82 -5.24 -1.95 -2.59
N PHE A 83 -4.03 -1.84 -2.04
CA PHE A 83 -3.19 -2.99 -1.78
C PHE A 83 -3.83 -3.98 -0.79
N MET A 84 -4.42 -3.48 0.31
CA MET A 84 -5.16 -4.32 1.26
C MET A 84 -6.38 -4.97 0.62
N ASP A 85 -7.09 -4.26 -0.24
CA ASP A 85 -8.23 -4.82 -0.98
C ASP A 85 -7.79 -5.96 -1.90
N VAL A 86 -6.64 -5.81 -2.59
CA VAL A 86 -6.02 -6.90 -3.35
C VAL A 86 -5.72 -8.10 -2.46
N LEU A 87 -5.09 -7.92 -1.30
CA LEU A 87 -4.81 -9.03 -0.37
C LEU A 87 -6.10 -9.75 0.05
N ASN A 88 -7.14 -8.99 0.42
CA ASN A 88 -8.46 -9.52 0.78
C ASN A 88 -9.09 -10.34 -0.36
N ARG A 89 -9.02 -9.85 -1.61
CA ARG A 89 -9.57 -10.56 -2.79
C ARG A 89 -8.89 -11.89 -3.07
N PHE A 90 -7.60 -12.00 -2.75
CA PHE A 90 -6.84 -13.24 -2.88
C PHE A 90 -6.87 -14.09 -1.60
N ASN A 91 -7.63 -13.67 -0.57
CA ASN A 91 -7.71 -14.33 0.73
C ASN A 91 -6.32 -14.54 1.38
N ILE A 92 -5.43 -13.56 1.21
CA ILE A 92 -4.10 -13.56 1.82
C ILE A 92 -4.24 -13.02 3.24
N SER A 93 -3.86 -13.83 4.24
CA SER A 93 -3.96 -13.40 5.63
C SER A 93 -2.83 -12.45 6.03
N ALA A 94 -3.03 -11.71 7.12
CA ALA A 94 -1.99 -10.85 7.69
C ALA A 94 -0.74 -11.64 8.08
N GLU A 95 -0.91 -12.85 8.64
CA GLU A 95 0.18 -13.76 9.01
C GLU A 95 0.95 -14.23 7.77
N GLU A 96 0.25 -14.74 6.76
CA GLU A 96 0.87 -15.21 5.51
C GLU A 96 1.70 -14.10 4.86
N PHE A 97 1.11 -12.90 4.72
CA PHE A 97 1.79 -11.76 4.13
C PHE A 97 3.02 -11.34 4.96
N SER A 98 2.85 -11.19 6.28
CA SER A 98 3.93 -10.75 7.18
C SER A 98 5.10 -11.73 7.17
N GLU A 99 4.83 -13.05 7.20
CA GLU A 99 5.87 -14.06 7.12
C GLU A 99 6.67 -14.00 5.81
N ILE A 100 5.98 -13.91 4.67
CA ILE A 100 6.62 -13.81 3.36
C ILE A 100 7.44 -12.53 3.26
N TYR A 101 6.88 -11.40 3.72
CA TYR A 101 7.55 -10.11 3.77
C TYR A 101 8.82 -10.18 4.61
N MET A 102 8.76 -10.72 5.83
CA MET A 102 9.93 -10.85 6.71
C MET A 102 10.99 -11.78 6.12
N ARG A 103 10.61 -12.93 5.53
CA ARG A 103 11.56 -13.79 4.81
C ARG A 103 12.24 -13.05 3.65
N LYS A 104 11.49 -12.23 2.92
CA LYS A 104 12.03 -11.42 1.81
C LYS A 104 12.96 -10.32 2.32
N PHE A 105 12.61 -9.66 3.42
CA PHE A 105 13.46 -8.66 4.09
C PHE A 105 14.79 -9.27 4.54
N GLU A 106 14.76 -10.39 5.27
CA GLU A 106 15.96 -11.11 5.72
C GLU A 106 16.86 -11.52 4.56
N LYS A 107 16.27 -11.97 3.45
CA LYS A 107 17.05 -12.25 2.23
C LYS A 107 17.69 -10.99 1.64
N ASN A 108 16.98 -9.87 1.63
CA ASN A 108 17.42 -8.63 1.00
C ASN A 108 18.48 -7.87 1.84
N ILE A 109 18.40 -7.90 3.17
CA ILE A 109 19.37 -7.23 4.05
C ILE A 109 20.73 -7.93 4.02
N ASN A 110 20.71 -9.26 3.89
CA ASN A 110 21.91 -10.09 3.75
C ASN A 110 22.43 -10.16 2.30
N ARG A 111 21.78 -9.44 1.36
CA ARG A 111 22.13 -9.47 -0.07
C ARG A 111 23.33 -8.57 -0.33
N ASN A 112 24.40 -9.14 -0.89
CA ASN A 112 25.53 -8.36 -1.39
C ASN A 112 25.26 -7.90 -2.83
N TYR A 113 24.54 -6.80 -2.99
CA TYR A 113 24.19 -6.22 -4.29
C TYR A 113 25.42 -6.01 -5.19
N LYS A 114 26.54 -5.54 -4.64
CA LYS A 114 27.79 -5.29 -5.40
C LYS A 114 28.40 -6.57 -5.99
N LYS A 115 28.24 -7.72 -5.33
CA LYS A 115 28.75 -9.02 -5.80
C LYS A 115 27.87 -9.62 -6.90
N GLU A 116 26.56 -9.47 -6.79
CA GLU A 116 25.62 -9.99 -7.79
C GLU A 116 25.66 -9.20 -9.11
N TYR A 117 25.82 -7.87 -9.07
CA TYR A 117 26.00 -7.08 -10.29
C TYR A 117 27.26 -7.43 -11.10
N LYS A 118 28.30 -8.01 -10.46
CA LYS A 118 29.51 -8.47 -11.15
C LYS A 118 29.31 -9.79 -11.89
N ASN A 119 28.32 -10.60 -11.50
CA ASN A 119 28.04 -11.90 -12.11
C ASN A 119 27.03 -11.81 -13.28
N ILE A 120 26.63 -10.60 -13.67
CA ILE A 120 25.71 -10.31 -14.79
C ILE A 120 26.48 -9.72 -15.99
N LYS A 121 27.82 -9.62 -15.93
CA LYS A 121 28.69 -9.27 -17.06
C LYS A 121 29.47 -10.47 -17.57
#